data_AF-A0A7K2WA20-F1
#
_entry.id   AF-A0A7K2WA20-F1
#
_cell.length_a   1.000
_cell.length_b   1.000
_cell.length_c   1.000
_cell.angle_alpha   90.00
_cell.angle_beta   90.00
_cell.angle_gamma   90.00
#
_symmetry.space_group_name_H-M   'P 1'
#
loop_
_entity.id
_entity.type
_entity.pdbx_description
1 polymer ?
#
loop_
_entity_poly.entity_id
_entity_poly.type
_entity_poly.pdbx_seq_one_letter_code
_entity_poly.pdbx_strand_id
1 'polypeptide(L)'
;MESIIASAIAVLGTLLGSGITLAFQQRGTERSHQLSRRETLRQERLDASSAYAGALVDYRRCLVHLWFCEHEQPPPGDPDAVRIRAYDLRSRAQETLFRVQMLTDDERLSRMAEDVLTDITKLSKADGRAELDELRVRTRDEISRLVGLAKQHL
;
A
#
# COMPACT_ATOMS: atom_id res chain seq x y z
N MET A 1 -49.05 -12.51 -50.96
CA MET A 1 -48.00 -11.46 -50.86
C MET A 1 -47.83 -10.96 -49.42
N GLU A 2 -48.90 -10.81 -48.62
CA GLU A 2 -48.80 -10.29 -47.24
C GLU A 2 -47.96 -11.14 -46.27
N SER A 3 -48.00 -12.47 -46.35
CA SER A 3 -47.24 -13.34 -45.41
C SER A 3 -45.73 -13.23 -45.57
N ILE A 4 -45.24 -12.96 -46.79
CA ILE A 4 -43.81 -12.77 -47.08
C ILE A 4 -43.34 -11.45 -46.44
N ILE A 5 -44.16 -10.40 -46.53
CA ILE A 5 -43.88 -9.09 -45.94
C ILE A 5 -43.86 -9.20 -44.42
N ALA A 6 -44.82 -9.89 -43.81
CA ALA A 6 -44.87 -10.10 -42.37
C ALA A 6 -43.66 -10.90 -41.84
N SER A 7 -43.27 -11.97 -42.54
CA SER A 7 -42.08 -12.76 -42.21
C SER A 7 -40.79 -11.94 -42.30
N ALA A 8 -40.63 -11.15 -43.37
CA ALA A 8 -39.47 -10.29 -43.55
C ALA A 8 -39.34 -9.24 -42.42
N ILE A 9 -40.45 -8.62 -42.01
CA ILE A 9 -40.48 -7.66 -40.90
C ILE A 9 -40.11 -8.33 -39.58
N ALA A 10 -40.60 -9.55 -39.33
CA ALA A 10 -40.28 -10.29 -38.11
C ALA A 10 -38.77 -10.64 -38.00
N VAL A 11 -38.15 -11.08 -39.10
CA VAL A 11 -36.71 -11.36 -39.14
C VAL A 11 -35.89 -10.09 -38.95
N LEU A 12 -36.29 -8.99 -39.59
CA LEU A 12 -35.64 -7.68 -39.43
C LEU A 12 -35.75 -7.17 -37.99
N GLY A 13 -36.91 -7.30 -37.35
CA GLY A 13 -37.08 -6.94 -35.93
C GLY A 13 -36.19 -7.78 -35.00
N THR A 14 -36.02 -9.06 -35.30
CA THR A 14 -35.16 -9.96 -34.51
C THR A 14 -33.67 -9.64 -34.71
N LEU A 15 -33.25 -9.33 -35.94
CA LEU A 15 -31.88 -8.91 -36.26
C LEU A 15 -31.55 -7.54 -35.65
N LEU A 16 -32.49 -6.59 -35.69
CA LEU A 16 -32.35 -5.30 -35.02
C LEU A 16 -32.27 -5.46 -33.50
N GLY A 17 -33.15 -6.27 -32.91
CA GLY A 17 -33.15 -6.54 -31.47
C GLY A 17 -31.86 -7.21 -30.98
N SER A 18 -31.34 -8.19 -31.73
CA SER A 18 -30.08 -8.86 -31.39
C SER A 18 -28.87 -7.95 -31.56
N GLY A 19 -28.82 -7.14 -32.62
CA GLY A 19 -27.76 -6.16 -32.85
C GLY A 19 -27.69 -5.07 -31.78
N ILE A 20 -28.85 -4.53 -31.37
CA ILE A 20 -28.93 -3.55 -30.28
C ILE A 20 -28.45 -4.18 -28.97
N THR A 21 -28.90 -5.39 -28.65
CA THR A 21 -28.49 -6.11 -27.43
C THR A 21 -26.98 -6.36 -27.40
N LEU A 22 -26.38 -6.78 -28.51
CA LEU A 22 -24.94 -7.05 -28.61
C LEU A 22 -24.11 -5.78 -28.39
N ALA A 23 -24.55 -4.64 -28.95
CA ALA A 23 -23.87 -3.36 -28.78
C ALA A 23 -23.94 -2.83 -27.33
N PHE A 24 -25.06 -3.03 -26.64
CA PHE A 24 -25.18 -2.71 -25.21
C PHE A 24 -24.34 -3.65 -24.34
N GLN A 25 -24.28 -4.94 -24.65
CA GLN A 25 -23.42 -5.91 -23.95
C GLN A 25 -21.94 -5.57 -24.10
N GLN A 26 -21.48 -5.25 -25.31
CA GLN A 26 -20.09 -4.88 -25.59
C GLN A 26 -19.67 -3.59 -24.85
N ARG A 27 -20.55 -2.58 -24.79
CA ARG A 27 -20.28 -1.35 -24.01
C ARG A 27 -20.31 -1.59 -22.50
N GLY A 28 -21.13 -2.53 -22.04
CA GLY A 28 -21.21 -2.93 -20.63
C GLY A 28 -19.97 -3.68 -20.15
N THR A 29 -19.44 -4.60 -20.96
CA THR A 29 -18.22 -5.34 -20.64
C THR A 29 -17.01 -4.42 -20.60
N GLU A 30 -16.87 -3.49 -21.56
CA GLU A 30 -15.73 -2.58 -21.61
C GLU A 30 -15.70 -1.59 -20.43
N ARG A 31 -16.86 -1.06 -20.03
CA ARG A 31 -16.99 -0.27 -18.78
C ARG A 31 -16.70 -1.09 -17.53
N SER A 32 -17.18 -2.33 -17.47
CA SER A 32 -16.91 -3.24 -16.35
C SER A 32 -15.42 -3.56 -16.22
N HIS A 33 -14.73 -3.81 -17.34
CA HIS A 33 -13.28 -4.06 -17.36
C HIS A 33 -12.46 -2.85 -16.89
N GLN A 34 -12.82 -1.63 -17.31
CA GLN A 34 -12.12 -0.42 -16.87
C GLN A 34 -12.34 -0.13 -15.38
N LEU A 35 -13.57 -0.33 -14.87
CA LEU A 35 -13.87 -0.18 -13.44
C LEU A 35 -13.15 -1.23 -12.59
N SER A 36 -13.15 -2.50 -13.03
CA SER A 36 -12.43 -3.58 -12.38
C SER A 36 -10.94 -3.32 -12.32
N ARG A 37 -10.30 -2.87 -13.42
CA ARG A 37 -8.87 -2.52 -13.42
C ARG A 37 -8.52 -1.39 -12.45
N ARG A 38 -9.34 -0.33 -12.39
CA ARG A 38 -9.10 0.77 -11.44
C ARG A 38 -9.24 0.32 -9.99
N GLU A 39 -10.25 -0.49 -9.70
CA GLU A 39 -10.44 -1.00 -8.34
C GLU A 39 -9.32 -1.97 -7.93
N THR A 40 -8.85 -2.82 -8.84
CA THR A 40 -7.68 -3.68 -8.59
C THR A 40 -6.44 -2.86 -8.26
N LEU A 41 -6.12 -1.83 -9.06
CA LEU A 41 -4.95 -0.97 -8.80
C LEU A 41 -5.09 -0.23 -7.46
N ARG A 42 -6.28 0.27 -7.14
CA ARG A 42 -6.56 0.91 -5.85
C ARG A 42 -6.33 -0.05 -4.67
N GLN A 43 -6.77 -1.30 -4.80
CA GLN A 43 -6.56 -2.33 -3.78
C GLN A 43 -5.08 -2.68 -3.64
N GLU A 44 -4.36 -2.88 -4.75
CA GLU A 44 -2.91 -3.15 -4.72
C GLU A 44 -2.13 -2.02 -4.03
N ARG A 45 -2.48 -0.75 -4.30
CA ARG A 45 -1.89 0.41 -3.63
C ARG A 45 -2.21 0.46 -2.14
N LEU A 46 -3.44 0.17 -1.76
CA LEU A 46 -3.86 0.10 -0.36
C LEU A 46 -3.10 -1.00 0.39
N ASP A 47 -2.99 -2.18 -0.20
CA ASP A 47 -2.32 -3.34 0.38
C ASP A 47 -0.83 -3.08 0.53
N ALA A 48 -0.16 -2.55 -0.50
CA ALA A 48 1.26 -2.21 -0.43
C ALA A 48 1.54 -1.13 0.62
N SER A 49 0.74 -0.06 0.65
CA SER A 49 0.88 1.03 1.62
C SER A 49 0.64 0.56 3.05
N SER A 50 -0.36 -0.29 3.26
CA SER A 50 -0.68 -0.85 4.57
C SER A 50 0.39 -1.83 5.06
N ALA A 51 0.90 -2.69 4.17
CA ALA A 51 2.00 -3.60 4.46
C ALA A 51 3.27 -2.84 4.85
N TYR A 52 3.59 -1.77 4.12
CA TYR A 52 4.76 -0.95 4.43
C TYR A 52 4.61 -0.21 5.77
N ALA A 53 3.46 0.40 6.03
CA ALA A 53 3.18 1.03 7.32
C ALA A 53 3.30 0.03 8.49
N GLY A 54 2.79 -1.19 8.31
CA GLY A 54 2.94 -2.28 9.29
C GLY A 54 4.41 -2.66 9.52
N ALA A 55 5.18 -2.83 8.45
CA ALA A 55 6.61 -3.17 8.55
C ALA A 55 7.41 -2.07 9.27
N LEU A 56 7.11 -0.78 9.03
CA LEU A 56 7.72 0.34 9.74
C LEU A 56 7.38 0.33 11.23
N VAL A 57 6.13 0.05 11.61
CA VAL A 57 5.72 -0.04 13.02
C VAL A 57 6.44 -1.17 13.74
N ASP A 58 6.54 -2.34 13.10
CA ASP A 58 7.26 -3.49 13.66
C ASP A 58 8.75 -3.22 13.82
N TYR A 59 9.39 -2.67 12.78
CA TYR A 59 10.80 -2.30 12.83
C TYR A 59 11.08 -1.25 13.90
N ARG A 60 10.26 -0.19 13.95
CA ARG A 60 10.31 0.86 14.98
C ARG A 60 10.21 0.27 16.38
N ARG A 61 9.24 -0.62 16.63
CA ARG A 61 9.07 -1.28 17.93
C ARG A 61 10.32 -2.07 18.32
N CYS A 62 10.91 -2.80 17.37
CA CYS A 62 12.12 -3.57 17.62
C CYS A 62 13.32 -2.66 17.98
N LEU A 63 13.52 -1.54 17.27
CA LEU A 63 14.61 -0.61 17.58
C LEU A 63 14.43 0.11 18.92
N VAL A 64 13.20 0.44 19.29
CA VAL A 64 12.92 0.96 20.64
C VAL A 64 13.32 -0.08 21.68
N HIS A 65 12.91 -1.34 21.50
CA HIS A 65 13.28 -2.41 22.42
C HIS A 65 14.80 -2.66 22.45
N LEU A 66 15.47 -2.59 21.30
CA LEU A 66 16.94 -2.70 21.21
C LEU A 66 17.62 -1.64 22.07
N TRP A 67 17.17 -0.38 21.96
CA TRP A 67 17.71 0.71 22.77
C TRP A 67 17.62 0.39 24.26
N PHE A 68 16.46 -0.11 24.73
CA PHE A 68 16.27 -0.51 26.13
C PHE A 68 17.21 -1.64 26.55
N CYS A 69 17.39 -2.66 25.71
CA CYS A 69 18.34 -3.74 25.97
C CYS A 69 19.78 -3.23 26.07
N GLU A 70 20.15 -2.20 25.32
CA GLU A 70 21.51 -1.64 25.30
C GLU A 70 21.78 -0.64 26.44
N HIS A 71 20.76 0.06 26.95
CA HIS A 71 20.95 1.21 27.86
C HIS A 71 20.43 1.01 29.29
N GLU A 72 19.53 0.05 29.56
CA GLU A 72 18.99 -0.16 30.91
C GLU A 72 19.67 -1.32 31.65
N GLN A 73 19.79 -1.18 32.97
CA GLN A 73 20.31 -2.22 33.86
C GLN A 73 19.27 -2.56 34.94
N PRO A 74 18.82 -3.82 35.06
CA PRO A 74 19.14 -4.96 34.20
C PRO A 74 18.50 -4.82 32.80
N PRO A 75 19.14 -5.36 31.75
CA PRO A 75 18.59 -5.29 30.40
C PRO A 75 17.32 -6.17 30.31
N PRO A 76 16.25 -5.69 29.65
CA PRO A 76 15.01 -6.45 29.50
C PRO A 76 15.12 -7.65 28.54
N GLY A 77 16.24 -7.80 27.83
CA GLY A 77 16.50 -8.91 26.92
C GLY A 77 17.93 -8.87 26.38
N ASP A 78 18.29 -9.88 25.59
CA ASP A 78 19.60 -9.98 24.94
C ASP A 78 19.70 -9.00 23.74
N PRO A 79 20.59 -7.97 23.78
CA PRO A 79 20.76 -7.02 22.70
C PRO A 79 21.11 -7.66 21.36
N ASP A 80 21.92 -8.73 21.35
CA ASP A 80 22.39 -9.35 20.12
C ASP A 80 21.25 -10.08 19.39
N ALA A 81 20.44 -10.83 20.12
CA ALA A 81 19.22 -11.45 19.59
C ALA A 81 18.23 -10.40 19.05
N VAL A 82 18.07 -9.25 19.73
CA VAL A 82 17.20 -8.17 19.24
C VAL A 82 17.77 -7.53 17.98
N ARG A 83 19.09 -7.35 17.88
CA ARG A 83 19.76 -6.77 16.71
C ARG A 83 19.60 -7.64 15.46
N ILE A 84 19.71 -8.96 15.59
CA ILE A 84 19.43 -9.89 14.48
C ILE A 84 17.99 -9.72 14.00
N ARG A 85 17.00 -9.70 14.91
CA ARG A 85 15.60 -9.45 14.54
C ARG A 85 15.39 -8.09 13.88
N ALA A 86 16.13 -7.07 14.31
CA ALA A 86 16.06 -5.74 13.70
C ALA A 86 16.53 -5.76 12.23
N TYR A 87 17.53 -6.57 11.87
CA TYR A 87 17.95 -6.74 10.47
C TYR A 87 16.87 -7.41 9.61
N ASP A 88 16.19 -8.43 10.12
CA ASP A 88 15.09 -9.09 9.41
C ASP A 88 13.93 -8.12 9.17
N LEU A 89 13.57 -7.34 10.20
CA LEU A 89 12.49 -6.36 10.10
C LEU A 89 12.86 -5.19 9.18
N ARG A 90 14.11 -4.75 9.18
CA ARG A 90 14.60 -3.75 8.22
C ARG A 90 14.47 -4.26 6.78
N SER A 91 14.90 -5.49 6.53
CA SER A 91 14.80 -6.10 5.19
C SER A 91 13.35 -6.18 4.71
N ARG A 92 12.42 -6.57 5.59
CA ARG A 92 10.97 -6.58 5.28
C ARG A 92 10.41 -5.18 5.01
N ALA A 93 10.86 -4.17 5.75
CA ALA A 93 10.47 -2.78 5.50
C ALA A 93 10.99 -2.29 4.14
N GLN A 94 12.21 -2.67 3.75
CA GLN A 94 12.75 -2.35 2.42
C GLN A 94 11.98 -3.06 1.30
N GLU A 95 11.66 -4.34 1.45
CA GLU A 95 10.85 -5.08 0.49
C GLU A 95 9.51 -4.39 0.23
N THR A 96 8.81 -4.02 1.31
CA THR A 96 7.50 -3.36 1.23
C THR A 96 7.60 -1.92 0.71
N LEU A 97 8.69 -1.20 1.01
CA LEU A 97 9.00 0.10 0.40
C LEU A 97 9.09 -0.01 -1.13
N PHE A 98 9.84 -0.99 -1.64
CA PHE A 98 9.96 -1.20 -3.09
C PHE A 98 8.60 -1.46 -3.73
N ARG A 99 7.71 -2.21 -3.07
CA ARG A 99 6.34 -2.44 -3.57
C ARG A 99 5.53 -1.14 -3.66
N VAL A 100 5.65 -0.25 -2.67
CA VAL A 100 5.02 1.08 -2.74
C VAL A 100 5.57 1.88 -3.92
N GLN A 101 6.90 1.91 -4.09
CA GLN A 101 7.56 2.65 -5.17
C GLN A 101 7.23 2.13 -6.57
N MET A 102 6.97 0.83 -6.72
CA MET A 102 6.53 0.27 -8.02
C MET A 102 5.07 0.62 -8.37
N LEU A 103 4.24 0.95 -7.38
CA LEU A 103 2.81 1.18 -7.56
C LEU A 103 2.41 2.66 -7.61
N THR A 104 3.37 3.55 -7.35
CA THR A 104 3.18 5.00 -7.35
C THR A 104 4.21 5.71 -8.21
N ASP A 105 3.75 6.70 -8.99
CA ASP A 105 4.63 7.61 -9.74
C ASP A 105 4.94 8.88 -8.93
N ASP A 106 4.39 9.03 -7.72
CA ASP A 106 4.59 10.21 -6.89
C ASP A 106 5.95 10.18 -6.18
N GLU A 107 6.90 10.98 -6.66
CA GLU A 107 8.23 11.14 -6.07
C GLU A 107 8.23 11.68 -4.64
N ARG A 108 7.20 12.43 -4.22
CA ARG A 108 7.08 12.94 -2.85
C ARG A 108 6.71 11.79 -1.91
N LEU A 109 5.81 10.91 -2.35
CA LEU A 109 5.47 9.70 -1.59
C LEU A 109 6.69 8.78 -1.47
N SER A 110 7.40 8.54 -2.58
CA SER A 110 8.60 7.69 -2.58
C SER A 110 9.70 8.25 -1.67
N ARG A 111 9.99 9.56 -1.72
CA ARG A 111 10.96 10.20 -0.84
C ARG A 111 10.55 10.14 0.63
N MET A 112 9.30 10.51 0.94
CA MET A 112 8.84 10.47 2.33
C MET A 112 8.90 9.05 2.90
N ALA A 113 8.58 8.03 2.10
CA ALA A 113 8.71 6.64 2.50
C ALA A 113 10.16 6.29 2.88
N GLU A 114 11.14 6.64 2.03
CA GLU A 114 12.57 6.45 2.32
C GLU A 114 13.04 7.21 3.57
N ASP A 115 12.61 8.47 3.71
CA ASP A 115 12.96 9.32 4.84
C ASP A 115 12.47 8.71 6.16
N VAL A 116 11.22 8.24 6.22
CA VAL A 116 10.65 7.60 7.42
C VAL A 116 11.47 6.37 7.83
N LEU A 117 11.85 5.51 6.88
CA LEU A 117 12.68 4.34 7.18
C LEU A 117 14.06 4.75 7.72
N THR A 118 14.64 5.80 7.15
CA THR A 118 15.92 6.35 7.57
C THR A 118 15.84 6.95 8.98
N ASP A 119 14.78 7.70 9.28
CA ASP A 119 14.55 8.30 10.58
C ASP A 119 14.26 7.27 11.67
N ILE A 120 13.52 6.21 11.37
CA ILE A 120 13.31 5.09 12.30
C ILE A 120 14.65 4.44 12.67
N THR A 121 15.60 4.34 11.74
CA THR A 121 16.94 3.76 11.99
C THR A 121 17.73 4.53 13.06
N LYS A 122 17.38 5.80 13.31
CA LYS A 122 18.04 6.64 14.33
C LYS A 122 17.62 6.26 15.76
N LEU A 123 16.49 5.55 15.96
CA LEU A 123 15.95 5.23 17.29
C LEU A 123 16.91 4.43 18.18
N SER A 124 17.57 3.41 17.63
CA SER A 124 18.52 2.62 18.42
C SER A 124 19.84 3.35 18.69
N LYS A 125 20.05 4.51 18.07
CA LYS A 125 21.26 5.34 18.21
C LYS A 125 21.05 6.57 19.10
N ALA A 126 19.89 6.71 19.72
CA ALA A 126 19.62 7.82 20.62
C ALA A 126 20.59 7.78 21.80
N ASP A 127 21.21 8.90 22.13
CA ASP A 127 22.22 8.99 23.20
C ASP A 127 21.57 8.93 24.60
N GLY A 128 20.26 9.10 24.68
CA GLY A 128 19.55 9.14 25.95
C GLY A 128 18.03 9.03 25.82
N ARG A 129 17.39 8.91 26.98
CA ARG A 129 15.93 8.69 27.09
C ARG A 129 15.12 9.85 26.50
N ALA A 130 15.56 11.08 26.71
CA ALA A 130 14.88 12.27 26.19
C ALA A 130 14.88 12.28 24.65
N GLU A 131 16.05 12.05 24.03
CA GLU A 131 16.17 11.96 22.57
C GLU A 131 15.35 10.78 22.02
N LEU A 132 15.38 9.62 22.68
CA LEU A 132 14.56 8.47 22.28
C LEU A 132 13.07 8.84 22.26
N ASP A 133 12.58 9.52 23.29
CA ASP A 133 11.17 9.90 23.39
C ASP A 133 10.77 10.91 22.30
N GLU A 134 11.64 11.87 21.98
CA GLU A 134 11.46 12.79 20.85
C GLU A 134 11.41 12.04 19.51
N LEU A 135 12.38 11.15 19.26
CA LEU A 135 12.43 10.32 18.06
C LEU A 135 11.20 9.40 17.95
N ARG A 136 10.71 8.86 19.08
CA ARG A 136 9.50 8.03 19.11
C ARG A 136 8.28 8.83 18.68
N VAL A 137 8.10 10.06 19.16
CA VAL A 137 7.00 10.93 18.74
C VAL A 137 7.14 11.28 17.27
N ARG A 138 8.32 11.73 16.85
CA ARG A 138 8.60 12.17 15.48
C ARG A 138 8.32 11.06 14.46
N THR A 139 8.88 9.88 14.66
CA THR A 139 8.73 8.73 13.74
C THR A 139 7.28 8.21 13.67
N ARG A 140 6.51 8.29 14.76
CA ARG A 140 5.07 7.98 14.73
C ARG A 140 4.32 8.97 13.84
N ASP A 141 4.63 10.24 13.97
CA ASP A 141 3.97 11.30 13.21
C ASP A 141 4.37 11.26 11.73
N GLU A 142 5.62 10.90 11.43
CA GLU A 142 6.11 10.62 10.07
C GLU A 142 5.35 9.46 9.40
N ILE A 143 5.18 8.34 10.09
CA ILE A 143 4.35 7.22 9.59
C ILE A 143 2.90 7.68 9.34
N SER A 144 2.34 8.50 10.22
CA SER A 144 0.98 9.01 10.07
C SER A 144 0.84 9.95 8.86
N ARG A 145 1.84 10.82 8.62
CA ARG A 145 1.90 11.67 7.44
C ARG A 145 2.08 10.86 6.15
N LEU A 146 2.91 9.82 6.19
CA LEU A 146 3.09 8.89 5.08
C LEU A 146 1.77 8.22 4.67
N VAL A 147 1.04 7.66 5.63
CA VAL A 147 -0.29 7.05 5.37
C VAL A 147 -1.28 8.10 4.85
N GLY A 148 -1.23 9.32 5.40
CA GLY A 148 -2.04 10.44 4.94
C GLY A 148 -1.77 10.83 3.49
N LEU A 149 -0.52 10.83 3.05
CA LEU A 149 -0.15 11.07 1.65
C LEU A 149 -0.52 9.88 0.76
N ALA A 150 -0.22 8.65 1.18
CA ALA A 150 -0.58 7.44 0.43
C ALA A 150 -2.08 7.36 0.13
N LYS A 151 -2.93 7.79 1.08
CA LYS A 151 -4.39 7.87 0.90
C LYS A 151 -4.83 8.77 -0.27
N GLN A 152 -4.03 9.78 -0.64
CA GLN A 152 -4.33 10.68 -1.76
C GLN A 152 -4.11 10.01 -3.13
N HIS A 153 -3.44 8.85 -3.16
CA HIS A 153 -3.12 8.08 -4.36
C HIS A 153 -3.94 6.79 -4.53
N LEU A 154 -4.90 6.55 -3.62
CA LEU A 154 -5.89 5.47 -3.71
C LEU A 154 -7.01 5.80 -4.70
#